data_AF-A0A3L6TK21-F1
#
_entry.id   AF-A0A3L6TK21-F1
#
_cell.length_a   1.000
_cell.length_b   1.000
_cell.length_c   1.000
_cell.angle_alpha   90.00
_cell.angle_beta   90.00
_cell.angle_gamma   90.00
#
_symmetry.space_group_name_H-M   'P 1'
#
loop_
_entity.id
_entity.type
_entity.pdbx_description
1 polymer ?
#
loop_
_entity_poly.entity_id
_entity_poly.type
_entity_poly.pdbx_seq_one_letter_code
_entity_poly.pdbx_strand_id
1 'polypeptide(L)'
;MEPAVEKKEAEQEEQQLPQARKEDAPAAAAAAAEEDEADSEETERRNRDLKAGLHPLRRKLVLWYTRRTPGARSQSYEDNIKKIIDFSTVESFWVCYCHLTRPSSLPSPTDLHLFKDGIRPLWEDPANQNGGKWIIRFKKAVSGRFWEDLVLVLVGDQLEYSDDVCGVVLSVRFNEDILSVWNRNASDHQAVMTLRDSIKRHLKLPHSYLMEYKPHDASRRDNSSYRNTWLRG
;
A
#
# COMPACT_ATOMS: atom_id res chain seq x y z
N MET A 1 -47.73 -35.98 -48.57
CA MET A 1 -47.15 -35.01 -47.62
C MET A 1 -45.91 -35.68 -47.04
N GLU A 2 -44.76 -35.44 -47.68
CA GLU A 2 -43.43 -35.62 -47.05
C GLU A 2 -43.21 -34.54 -45.97
N PRO A 3 -42.13 -34.58 -45.14
CA PRO A 3 -41.02 -35.55 -45.02
C PRO A 3 -40.90 -36.12 -43.57
N ALA A 4 -40.20 -37.20 -43.22
CA ALA A 4 -38.83 -37.68 -43.46
C ALA A 4 -37.72 -36.90 -42.73
N VAL A 5 -36.77 -37.69 -42.19
CA VAL A 5 -35.42 -37.36 -41.65
C VAL A 5 -35.30 -37.28 -40.12
N GLU A 6 -35.22 -38.48 -39.55
CA GLU A 6 -34.49 -38.85 -38.34
C GLU A 6 -33.02 -39.09 -38.74
N LYS A 7 -32.05 -38.36 -38.13
CA LYS A 7 -30.63 -38.76 -37.94
C LYS A 7 -29.76 -37.67 -37.30
N LYS A 8 -28.76 -38.16 -36.55
CA LYS A 8 -27.55 -37.52 -35.96
C LYS A 8 -27.74 -36.94 -34.55
N GLU A 9 -26.90 -37.19 -33.56
CA GLU A 9 -25.66 -37.97 -33.44
C GLU A 9 -25.45 -38.14 -31.93
N ALA A 10 -25.40 -39.37 -31.46
CA ALA A 10 -24.73 -39.72 -30.21
C ALA A 10 -23.26 -40.03 -30.55
N GLU A 11 -22.38 -39.89 -29.55
CA GLU A 11 -20.91 -40.13 -29.59
C GLU A 11 -20.05 -38.91 -29.95
N GLN A 12 -19.66 -38.16 -28.91
CA GLN A 12 -18.28 -37.67 -28.70
C GLN A 12 -18.13 -37.16 -27.26
N GLU A 13 -18.24 -38.06 -26.29
CA GLU A 13 -17.66 -37.89 -24.96
C GLU A 13 -16.48 -38.84 -24.86
N GLU A 14 -15.26 -38.35 -25.12
CA GLU A 14 -14.07 -38.76 -24.37
C GLU A 14 -12.85 -37.90 -24.72
N GLN A 15 -12.12 -37.54 -23.66
CA GLN A 15 -10.72 -37.09 -23.63
C GLN A 15 -10.41 -35.60 -23.92
N GLN A 16 -10.68 -34.76 -22.92
CA GLN A 16 -9.73 -33.70 -22.54
C GLN A 16 -9.55 -33.69 -21.01
N LEU A 17 -8.55 -34.42 -20.53
CA LEU A 17 -8.00 -34.24 -19.18
C LEU A 17 -7.23 -32.91 -19.14
N PRO A 18 -7.40 -32.06 -18.11
CA PRO A 18 -6.63 -30.83 -18.00
C PRO A 18 -5.16 -31.15 -17.69
N GLN A 19 -4.26 -30.75 -18.58
CA GLN A 19 -2.82 -30.74 -18.31
C GLN A 19 -2.55 -29.78 -17.15
N ALA A 20 -2.27 -30.34 -15.97
CA ALA A 20 -1.78 -29.58 -14.83
C ALA A 20 -0.44 -28.93 -15.19
N ARG A 21 -0.43 -27.60 -15.12
CA ARG A 21 0.67 -26.64 -15.26
C ARG A 21 1.89 -27.10 -14.43
N LYS A 22 2.90 -27.68 -15.08
CA LYS A 22 4.17 -28.08 -14.44
C LYS A 22 5.22 -26.96 -14.37
N GLU A 23 4.90 -25.76 -14.85
CA GLU A 23 5.88 -24.66 -14.97
C GLU A 23 5.95 -23.73 -13.73
N ASP A 24 4.96 -23.76 -12.83
CA ASP A 24 4.91 -22.85 -11.66
C ASP A 24 5.61 -23.40 -10.39
N ALA A 25 6.00 -24.68 -10.37
CA ALA A 25 6.55 -25.34 -9.17
C ALA A 25 7.91 -24.80 -8.67
N PRO A 26 8.93 -24.52 -9.52
CA PRO A 26 10.21 -24.03 -9.04
C PRO A 26 10.17 -22.58 -8.53
N ALA A 27 9.29 -21.73 -9.10
CA ALA A 27 9.12 -20.35 -8.66
C ALA A 27 8.39 -20.25 -7.32
N ALA A 28 7.36 -21.09 -7.09
CA ALA A 28 6.66 -21.14 -5.82
C ALA A 28 7.55 -21.65 -4.68
N ALA A 29 8.42 -22.64 -4.95
CA ALA A 29 9.38 -23.15 -3.97
C ALA A 29 10.46 -22.11 -3.62
N ALA A 30 10.92 -21.32 -4.60
CA ALA A 30 11.85 -20.22 -4.36
C ALA A 30 11.22 -19.10 -3.54
N ALA A 31 9.99 -18.68 -3.87
CA ALA A 31 9.26 -17.67 -3.11
C ALA A 31 9.00 -18.11 -1.65
N ALA A 32 8.64 -19.37 -1.43
CA ALA A 32 8.44 -19.92 -0.09
C ALA A 32 9.76 -19.95 0.72
N ALA A 33 10.89 -20.30 0.09
CA ALA A 33 12.19 -20.29 0.75
C ALA A 33 12.67 -18.86 1.10
N GLU A 34 12.42 -17.88 0.22
CA GLU A 34 12.69 -16.46 0.49
C GLU A 34 11.81 -15.92 1.63
N GLU A 35 10.54 -16.32 1.70
CA GLU A 35 9.64 -15.95 2.79
C GLU A 35 10.10 -16.55 4.14
N ASP A 36 10.51 -17.82 4.17
CA ASP A 36 11.02 -18.48 5.38
C ASP A 36 12.34 -17.84 5.88
N GLU A 37 13.26 -17.50 4.97
CA GLU A 37 14.51 -16.83 5.31
C GLU A 37 14.27 -15.42 5.86
N ALA A 38 13.38 -14.65 5.23
CA ALA A 38 13.00 -13.31 5.69
C ALA A 38 12.33 -13.33 7.08
N ASP A 39 11.49 -14.32 7.38
CA ASP A 39 10.87 -14.47 8.70
C ASP A 39 11.91 -14.82 9.80
N SER A 40 12.90 -15.64 9.44
CA SER A 40 14.05 -15.95 10.31
C SER A 40 14.88 -14.70 10.62
N GLU A 41 15.25 -13.91 9.59
CA GLU A 41 16.00 -12.67 9.78
C GLU A 41 15.23 -11.64 10.64
N GLU A 42 13.93 -11.50 10.42
CA GLU A 42 13.07 -10.60 11.20
C GLU A 42 13.00 -11.04 12.66
N THR A 43 12.92 -12.35 12.92
CA THR A 43 12.94 -12.93 14.27
C THR A 43 14.28 -12.68 14.97
N GLU A 44 15.40 -12.89 14.29
CA GLU A 44 16.73 -12.64 14.84
C GLU A 44 16.95 -11.16 15.18
N ARG A 45 16.51 -10.25 14.28
CA ARG A 45 16.54 -8.81 14.52
C ARG A 45 15.76 -8.46 15.79
N ARG A 46 14.51 -8.92 15.90
CA ARG A 46 13.66 -8.65 17.08
C ARG A 46 14.31 -9.15 18.36
N ASN A 47 14.92 -10.34 18.33
CA ASN A 47 15.63 -10.89 19.48
C ASN A 47 16.85 -10.05 19.88
N ARG A 48 17.58 -9.50 18.90
CA ARG A 48 18.71 -8.59 19.16
C ARG A 48 18.24 -7.29 19.80
N ASP A 49 17.18 -6.69 19.26
CA ASP A 49 16.60 -5.44 19.78
C ASP A 49 16.09 -5.62 21.22
N LEU A 50 15.41 -6.74 21.51
CA LEU A 50 14.96 -7.08 22.87
C LEU A 50 16.12 -7.28 23.85
N LYS A 51 17.20 -7.95 23.44
CA LYS A 51 18.41 -8.11 24.26
C LYS A 51 19.10 -6.78 24.57
N ALA A 52 18.95 -5.79 23.68
CA ALA A 52 19.43 -4.43 23.88
C ALA A 52 18.48 -3.55 24.72
N GLY A 53 17.35 -4.08 25.20
CA GLY A 53 16.35 -3.34 25.98
C GLY A 53 15.50 -2.38 25.14
N LEU A 54 15.43 -2.59 23.82
CA LEU A 54 14.60 -1.81 22.91
C LEU A 54 13.25 -2.48 22.66
N HIS A 55 12.29 -1.73 22.13
CA HIS A 55 10.96 -2.24 21.77
C HIS A 55 10.87 -2.43 20.25
N PRO A 56 11.13 -3.63 19.71
CA PRO A 56 11.11 -3.85 18.27
C PRO A 56 9.70 -3.74 17.69
N LEU A 57 9.60 -3.11 16.52
CA LEU A 57 8.39 -3.10 15.71
C LEU A 57 8.21 -4.46 15.04
N ARG A 58 6.95 -4.82 14.71
CA ARG A 58 6.64 -6.05 13.95
C ARG A 58 7.36 -6.03 12.61
N ARG A 59 7.29 -4.91 11.89
CA ARG A 59 7.95 -4.69 10.60
C ARG A 59 8.86 -3.48 10.67
N LYS A 60 9.97 -3.54 9.95
CA LYS A 60 10.81 -2.37 9.70
C LYS A 60 10.09 -1.41 8.76
N LEU A 61 10.20 -0.11 9.02
CA LEU A 61 9.54 0.94 8.26
C LEU A 61 10.56 1.95 7.74
N VAL A 62 10.24 2.57 6.61
CA VAL A 62 11.09 3.52 5.91
C VAL A 62 10.30 4.78 5.61
N LEU A 63 10.82 5.92 6.06
CA LEU A 63 10.28 7.23 5.75
C LEU A 63 10.97 7.81 4.52
N TRP A 64 10.17 8.24 3.56
CA TRP A 64 10.59 8.88 2.32
C TRP A 64 9.95 10.25 2.17
N TYR A 65 10.58 11.08 1.35
CA TYR A 65 10.11 12.41 1.00
C TYR A 65 10.27 12.68 -0.48
N THR A 66 9.25 13.26 -1.08
CA THR A 66 9.28 13.75 -2.46
C THR A 66 8.92 15.23 -2.49
N ARG A 67 9.76 16.04 -3.12
CA ARG A 67 9.43 17.45 -3.45
C ARG A 67 9.35 17.60 -4.94
N ARG A 68 8.25 18.18 -5.42
CA ARG A 68 8.16 18.59 -6.83
C ARG A 68 8.37 20.09 -6.91
N THR A 69 9.46 20.52 -7.52
CA THR A 69 9.69 21.94 -7.79
C THR A 69 8.87 22.37 -9.00
N PRO A 70 7.91 23.32 -8.85
CA PRO A 70 7.15 23.82 -10.00
C PRO A 70 8.10 24.39 -11.06
N GLY A 71 8.01 23.92 -12.30
CA GLY A 71 8.83 24.39 -13.42
C GLY A 71 10.19 23.70 -13.62
N ALA A 72 10.56 22.71 -12.81
CA ALA A 72 11.74 21.89 -13.08
C ALA A 72 11.51 21.00 -14.32
N ARG A 73 12.44 21.03 -15.28
CA ARG A 73 12.42 20.15 -16.46
C ARG A 73 12.56 18.69 -16.03
N SER A 74 11.61 17.86 -16.46
CA SER A 74 11.64 16.38 -16.58
C SER A 74 12.77 15.65 -15.83
N GLN A 75 12.80 15.76 -14.50
CA GLN A 75 13.42 14.73 -13.67
C GLN A 75 12.35 13.66 -13.45
N SER A 76 12.73 12.38 -13.52
CA SER A 76 11.77 11.31 -13.31
C SER A 76 11.20 11.42 -11.89
N TYR A 77 9.97 10.94 -11.66
CA TYR A 77 9.40 10.94 -10.31
C TYR A 77 10.29 10.14 -9.33
N GLU A 78 10.92 9.08 -9.83
CA GLU A 78 11.90 8.26 -9.11
C GLU A 78 13.13 9.06 -8.67
N ASP A 79 13.65 9.99 -9.47
CA ASP A 79 14.80 10.82 -9.08
C ASP A 79 14.50 11.77 -7.90
N ASN A 80 13.21 12.05 -7.67
CA ASN A 80 12.77 12.99 -6.64
C ASN A 80 12.39 12.31 -5.32
N ILE A 81 12.30 10.98 -5.29
CA ILE A 81 11.98 10.25 -4.07
C ILE A 81 13.26 10.02 -3.26
N LYS A 82 13.28 10.55 -2.03
CA LYS A 82 14.46 10.47 -1.16
C LYS A 82 14.11 9.71 0.09
N LYS A 83 14.86 8.64 0.37
CA LYS A 83 14.85 7.97 1.67
C LYS A 83 15.38 8.97 2.71
N ILE A 84 14.61 9.20 3.77
CA ILE A 84 15.04 10.02 4.91
C ILE A 84 15.72 9.10 5.93
N ILE A 85 14.99 8.09 6.40
CA ILE A 85 15.45 7.18 7.43
C ILE A 85 14.67 5.86 7.39
N ASP A 86 15.23 4.83 7.98
CA ASP A 86 14.52 3.61 8.36
C ASP A 86 14.64 3.35 9.86
N PHE A 87 13.63 2.69 10.41
CA PHE A 87 13.58 2.37 11.83
C PHE A 87 12.86 1.04 12.05
N SER A 88 13.29 0.33 13.08
CA SER A 88 12.81 -1.02 13.41
C SER A 88 12.42 -1.19 14.87
N THR A 89 12.50 -0.10 15.66
CA THR A 89 12.10 -0.04 17.07
C THR A 89 11.27 1.21 17.36
N VAL A 90 10.52 1.19 18.46
CA VAL A 90 9.73 2.36 18.91
C VAL A 90 10.62 3.55 19.23
N GLU A 91 11.81 3.33 19.80
CA GLU A 91 12.77 4.38 20.14
C GLU A 91 13.34 5.03 18.89
N SER A 92 13.78 4.22 17.91
CA SER A 92 14.31 4.74 16.64
C SER A 92 13.26 5.50 15.84
N PHE A 93 11.99 5.07 15.91
CA PHE A 93 10.87 5.85 15.40
C PHE A 93 10.79 7.23 16.06
N TRP A 94 10.76 7.31 17.40
CA TRP A 94 10.62 8.59 18.10
C TRP A 94 11.82 9.51 17.94
N VAL A 95 13.04 8.96 17.91
CA VAL A 95 14.27 9.72 17.61
C VAL A 95 14.16 10.41 16.25
N CYS A 96 13.55 9.77 15.25
CA CYS A 96 13.28 10.42 13.98
C CYS A 96 12.11 11.39 14.06
N TYR A 97 10.93 10.89 14.43
CA TYR A 97 9.66 11.55 14.19
C TYR A 97 9.57 12.91 14.89
N CYS A 98 10.11 13.04 16.10
CA CYS A 98 10.07 14.29 16.86
C CYS A 98 10.93 15.41 16.26
N HIS A 99 11.87 15.08 15.38
CA HIS A 99 12.75 16.05 14.69
C HIS A 99 12.29 16.36 13.26
N LEU A 100 11.22 15.72 12.77
CA LEU A 100 10.69 15.99 11.44
C LEU A 100 9.93 17.32 11.39
N THR A 101 10.07 18.02 10.26
CA THR A 101 9.20 19.16 9.96
C THR A 101 7.75 18.72 9.96
N ARG A 102 6.92 19.41 10.75
CA ARG A 102 5.48 19.13 10.82
C ARG A 102 4.82 19.31 9.45
N PRO A 103 3.80 18.49 9.12
CA PRO A 103 3.05 18.63 7.88
C PRO A 103 2.60 20.04 7.52
N SER A 104 2.16 20.82 8.52
CA SER A 104 1.70 22.21 8.33
C SER A 104 2.78 23.19 7.89
N SER A 105 4.05 22.83 8.05
CA SER A 105 5.21 23.66 7.71
C SER A 105 5.95 23.16 6.46
N LEU A 106 5.47 22.09 5.83
CA LEU A 106 6.08 21.56 4.62
C LEU A 106 5.73 22.42 3.39
N PRO A 107 6.68 22.65 2.48
CA PRO A 107 6.41 23.39 1.25
C PRO A 107 5.47 22.59 0.34
N SER A 108 4.47 23.24 -0.25
CA SER A 108 3.62 22.61 -1.26
C SER A 108 4.22 22.76 -2.67
N PRO A 109 4.19 21.70 -3.52
CA PRO A 109 3.76 20.34 -3.23
C PRO A 109 4.89 19.48 -2.61
N THR A 110 4.54 18.73 -1.57
CA THR A 110 5.40 17.75 -0.90
C THR A 110 4.62 16.47 -0.67
N ASP A 111 5.29 15.33 -0.76
CA ASP A 111 4.77 14.04 -0.31
C ASP A 111 5.67 13.47 0.79
N LEU A 112 5.08 13.07 1.91
CA LEU A 112 5.71 12.22 2.92
C LEU A 112 5.18 10.80 2.73
N HIS A 113 6.07 9.81 2.78
CA HIS A 113 5.71 8.41 2.60
C HIS A 113 6.29 7.59 3.75
N LEU A 114 5.49 6.77 4.40
CA LEU A 114 5.96 5.79 5.38
C LEU A 114 5.56 4.40 4.89
N PHE A 115 6.54 3.61 4.47
CA PHE A 115 6.33 2.31 3.83
C PHE A 115 7.07 1.22 4.59
N LYS A 116 6.58 -0.02 4.49
CA LYS A 116 7.32 -1.18 4.98
C LYS A 116 8.65 -1.33 4.24
N ASP A 117 9.68 -1.78 4.95
CA ASP A 117 10.99 -2.00 4.35
C ASP A 117 10.89 -2.98 3.18
N GLY A 118 11.73 -2.78 2.16
CA GLY A 118 11.64 -3.50 0.90
C GLY A 118 10.55 -3.03 -0.07
N ILE A 119 9.64 -2.13 0.33
CA ILE A 119 8.60 -1.58 -0.55
C ILE A 119 8.90 -0.11 -0.85
N ARG A 120 9.18 0.20 -2.12
CA ARG A 120 9.33 1.59 -2.56
C ARG A 120 7.96 2.27 -2.71
N PRO A 121 7.81 3.58 -2.41
CA PRO A 121 6.55 4.32 -2.61
C PRO A 121 6.26 4.63 -4.10
N LEU A 122 6.41 3.61 -4.94
CA LEU A 122 6.32 3.64 -6.39
C LEU A 122 5.31 2.58 -6.83
N TRP A 123 4.41 2.96 -7.72
CA TRP A 123 3.50 2.06 -8.43
C TRP A 123 4.19 0.98 -9.29
N GLU A 124 5.46 1.14 -9.68
CA GLU A 124 6.24 0.07 -10.33
C GLU A 124 6.82 -0.95 -9.36
N ASP A 125 6.78 -0.68 -8.05
CA ASP A 125 7.21 -1.66 -7.06
C ASP A 125 6.35 -2.93 -7.15
N PRO A 126 6.93 -4.14 -7.15
CA PRO A 126 6.18 -5.40 -7.25
C PRO A 126 5.07 -5.53 -6.21
N ALA A 127 5.24 -4.96 -5.02
CA ALA A 127 4.23 -4.97 -3.97
C ALA A 127 3.06 -4.01 -4.27
N ASN A 128 3.25 -2.99 -5.09
CA ASN A 128 2.24 -1.96 -5.37
C ASN A 128 1.58 -2.13 -6.75
N GLN A 129 2.20 -2.84 -7.70
CA GLN A 129 1.75 -2.85 -9.10
C GLN A 129 0.30 -3.31 -9.29
N ASN A 130 -0.18 -4.27 -8.49
CA ASN A 130 -1.55 -4.82 -8.54
C ASN A 130 -2.46 -4.19 -7.47
N GLY A 131 -1.94 -3.20 -6.76
CA GLY A 131 -2.53 -2.62 -5.58
C GLY A 131 -3.43 -1.44 -5.86
N GLY A 132 -3.78 -0.77 -4.79
CA GLY A 132 -4.50 0.50 -4.84
C GLY A 132 -4.32 1.28 -3.57
N LYS A 133 -5.12 2.34 -3.46
CA LYS A 133 -5.08 3.21 -2.29
C LYS A 133 -6.44 3.72 -1.89
N TRP A 134 -6.67 3.77 -0.58
CA TRP A 134 -7.68 4.61 0.02
C TRP A 134 -7.19 6.06 0.08
N ILE A 135 -8.08 7.01 -0.16
CA ILE A 135 -7.80 8.43 -0.32
C ILE A 135 -8.77 9.21 0.57
N ILE A 136 -8.23 10.08 1.41
CA ILE A 136 -8.99 10.98 2.28
C ILE A 136 -8.47 12.40 2.11
N ARG A 137 -9.37 13.36 1.90
CA ARG A 137 -9.01 14.77 1.73
C ARG A 137 -9.29 15.54 3.01
N PHE A 138 -8.29 16.25 3.49
CA PHE A 138 -8.35 17.02 4.71
C PHE A 138 -8.09 18.50 4.46
N LYS A 139 -8.76 19.35 5.23
CA LYS A 139 -8.34 20.75 5.38
C LYS A 139 -6.96 20.77 6.03
N LYS A 140 -6.13 21.74 5.62
CA LYS A 140 -4.77 21.98 6.14
C LYS A 140 -4.65 21.96 7.66
N ALA A 141 -5.63 22.54 8.35
CA ALA A 141 -5.60 22.68 9.81
C ALA A 141 -5.63 21.34 10.57
N VAL A 142 -6.14 20.28 9.95
CA VAL A 142 -6.35 18.98 10.63
C VAL A 142 -5.51 17.84 10.07
N SER A 143 -4.94 18.00 8.87
CA SER A 143 -4.19 16.94 8.18
C SER A 143 -3.03 16.39 8.98
N GLY A 144 -2.28 17.24 9.69
CA GLY A 144 -1.14 16.84 10.51
C GLY A 144 -1.53 15.87 11.64
N ARG A 145 -2.69 16.09 12.27
CA ARG A 145 -3.22 15.20 13.33
C ARG A 145 -3.57 13.83 12.76
N PHE A 146 -4.30 13.78 11.64
CA PHE A 146 -4.68 12.51 11.01
C PHE A 146 -3.48 11.76 10.43
N TRP A 147 -2.45 12.48 9.95
CA TRP A 147 -1.19 11.88 9.57
C TRP A 147 -0.49 11.21 10.75
N GLU A 148 -0.38 11.89 11.89
CA GLU A 148 0.24 11.33 13.10
C GLU A 148 -0.54 10.11 13.61
N ASP A 149 -1.86 10.21 13.73
CA ASP A 149 -2.74 9.08 14.12
C ASP A 149 -2.49 7.86 13.21
N LEU A 150 -2.43 8.06 11.89
CA LEU A 150 -2.22 6.98 10.93
C LEU A 150 -0.79 6.40 10.96
N VAL A 151 0.23 7.25 11.15
CA VAL A 151 1.62 6.80 11.31
C VAL A 151 1.74 5.91 12.53
N LEU A 152 1.17 6.32 13.67
CA LEU A 152 1.21 5.52 14.90
C LEU A 152 0.45 4.19 14.76
N VAL A 153 -0.67 4.20 14.04
CA VAL A 153 -1.43 2.99 13.70
C VAL A 153 -0.60 2.02 12.85
N LEU A 154 0.18 2.52 11.89
CA LEU A 154 1.07 1.69 11.06
C LEU A 154 2.27 1.17 11.87
N VAL A 155 2.92 2.02 12.68
CA VAL A 155 4.03 1.65 13.57
C VAL A 155 3.59 0.59 14.58
N GLY A 156 2.38 0.72 15.12
CA GLY A 156 1.78 -0.22 16.05
C GLY A 156 1.16 -1.45 15.40
N ASP A 157 1.23 -1.60 14.07
CA ASP A 157 0.68 -2.72 13.30
C ASP A 157 -0.82 -2.98 13.58
N GLN A 158 -1.62 -1.90 13.68
CA GLN A 158 -3.01 -1.99 14.15
C GLN A 158 -4.06 -2.08 13.04
N LEU A 159 -3.66 -1.98 11.77
CA LEU A 159 -4.59 -2.09 10.65
C LEU A 159 -5.01 -3.55 10.43
N GLU A 160 -6.29 -3.73 10.12
CA GLU A 160 -6.79 -5.02 9.61
C GLU A 160 -6.13 -5.32 8.27
N TYR A 161 -5.82 -6.59 8.00
CA TYR A 161 -5.05 -7.00 6.83
C TYR A 161 -3.70 -6.27 6.71
N SER A 162 -3.01 -6.03 7.85
CA SER A 162 -1.74 -5.30 7.82
C SER A 162 -0.74 -5.86 6.80
N ASP A 163 -0.64 -7.19 6.62
CA ASP A 163 0.29 -7.78 5.65
C ASP A 163 0.03 -7.33 4.19
N ASP A 164 -1.23 -7.01 3.85
CA ASP A 164 -1.62 -6.41 2.57
C ASP A 164 -1.33 -4.90 2.51
N VAL A 165 -1.14 -4.22 3.64
CA VAL A 165 -0.79 -2.79 3.67
C VAL A 165 0.69 -2.59 3.31
N CYS A 166 0.93 -1.78 2.29
CA CYS A 166 2.27 -1.39 1.83
C CYS A 166 2.83 -0.21 2.63
N GLY A 167 2.00 0.81 2.84
CA GLY A 167 2.42 2.06 3.44
C GLY A 167 1.36 3.16 3.39
N VAL A 168 1.74 4.32 3.91
CA VAL A 168 0.87 5.49 4.00
C VAL A 168 1.56 6.73 3.42
N VAL A 169 0.76 7.61 2.82
CA VAL A 169 1.25 8.82 2.14
C VAL A 169 0.47 10.03 2.63
N LEU A 170 1.18 11.10 2.98
CA LEU A 170 0.60 12.43 3.11
C LEU A 170 1.07 13.31 1.96
N SER A 171 0.13 13.69 1.11
CA SER A 171 0.32 14.62 0.00
C SER A 171 -0.09 16.03 0.39
N VAL A 172 0.89 16.87 0.68
CA VAL A 172 0.72 18.29 0.96
C VAL A 172 0.50 19.05 -0.34
N ARG A 173 -0.66 19.69 -0.53
CA ARG A 173 -1.00 20.47 -1.74
C ARG A 173 -1.39 21.90 -1.41
N PHE A 174 -1.81 22.71 -2.38
CA PHE A 174 -2.09 24.12 -2.13
C PHE A 174 -3.38 24.31 -1.30
N ASN A 175 -4.49 23.72 -1.76
CA ASN A 175 -5.82 23.93 -1.15
C ASN A 175 -6.16 22.95 0.00
N GLU A 176 -5.72 21.72 -0.13
CA GLU A 176 -6.04 20.61 0.77
C GLU A 176 -4.84 19.69 0.91
N ASP A 177 -4.85 18.84 1.92
CA ASP A 177 -3.90 17.74 2.01
C ASP A 177 -4.63 16.42 1.81
N ILE A 178 -3.93 15.46 1.21
CA ILE A 178 -4.51 14.18 0.85
C ILE A 178 -3.74 13.10 1.60
N LEU A 179 -4.44 12.37 2.47
CA LEU A 179 -3.92 11.19 3.15
C LEU A 179 -4.26 9.95 2.32
N SER A 180 -3.34 9.01 2.21
CA SER A 180 -3.58 7.75 1.51
C SER A 180 -2.98 6.55 2.22
N VAL A 181 -3.67 5.41 2.13
CA VAL A 181 -3.19 4.10 2.59
C VAL A 181 -3.12 3.18 1.39
N TRP A 182 -1.95 2.62 1.13
CA TRP A 182 -1.67 1.77 -0.04
C TRP A 182 -1.69 0.31 0.38
N ASN A 183 -2.26 -0.54 -0.47
CA ASN A 183 -2.35 -1.98 -0.24
C ASN A 183 -2.01 -2.78 -1.51
N ARG A 184 -1.56 -4.03 -1.36
CA ARG A 184 -0.93 -4.83 -2.43
C ARG A 184 -1.91 -5.34 -3.47
N ASN A 185 -3.14 -5.66 -3.06
CA ASN A 185 -4.12 -6.29 -3.94
C ASN A 185 -5.43 -5.49 -4.02
N ALA A 186 -5.65 -4.81 -5.14
CA ALA A 186 -6.90 -4.09 -5.37
C ALA A 186 -8.10 -4.98 -5.74
N SER A 187 -7.86 -6.25 -6.07
CA SER A 187 -8.91 -7.20 -6.47
C SER A 187 -9.54 -7.93 -5.28
N ASP A 188 -8.87 -7.95 -4.13
CA ASP A 188 -9.44 -8.48 -2.89
C ASP A 188 -10.38 -7.46 -2.26
N HIS A 189 -11.66 -7.54 -2.66
CA HIS A 189 -12.69 -6.61 -2.21
C HIS A 189 -12.93 -6.71 -0.69
N GLN A 190 -12.78 -7.90 -0.09
CA GLN A 190 -12.99 -8.09 1.34
C GLN A 190 -11.87 -7.41 2.13
N ALA A 191 -10.62 -7.62 1.74
CA ALA A 191 -9.47 -6.94 2.34
C ALA A 191 -9.57 -5.41 2.18
N VAL A 192 -9.86 -4.93 0.97
CA VAL A 192 -10.00 -3.49 0.67
C VAL A 192 -11.08 -2.83 1.53
N MET A 193 -12.25 -3.46 1.69
CA MET A 193 -13.34 -2.90 2.49
C MET A 193 -13.08 -3.01 3.99
N THR A 194 -12.46 -4.10 4.45
CA THR A 194 -12.11 -4.24 5.87
C THR A 194 -11.03 -3.24 6.28
N LEU A 195 -10.05 -3.01 5.40
CA LEU A 195 -9.03 -1.98 5.58
C LEU A 195 -9.65 -0.58 5.69
N ARG A 196 -10.65 -0.25 4.85
CA ARG A 196 -11.41 1.01 4.95
C ARG A 196 -11.99 1.18 6.35
N ASP A 197 -12.70 0.17 6.83
CA ASP A 197 -13.40 0.24 8.11
C ASP A 197 -12.42 0.31 9.28
N SER A 198 -11.27 -0.35 9.17
CA SER A 198 -10.16 -0.22 10.10
C SER A 198 -9.61 1.21 10.13
N ILE A 199 -9.29 1.80 8.97
CA ILE A 199 -8.80 3.18 8.89
C ILE A 199 -9.81 4.14 9.53
N LYS A 200 -11.10 4.03 9.21
CA LYS A 200 -12.15 4.88 9.80
C LYS A 200 -12.20 4.77 11.32
N ARG A 201 -12.10 3.55 11.85
CA ARG A 201 -12.14 3.28 13.29
C ARG A 201 -10.96 3.88 14.02
N HIS A 202 -9.74 3.64 13.54
CA HIS A 202 -8.51 4.13 14.17
C HIS A 202 -8.38 5.65 14.11
N LEU A 203 -8.77 6.26 12.98
CA LEU A 203 -8.78 7.71 12.83
C LEU A 203 -9.98 8.38 13.53
N LYS A 204 -10.92 7.58 14.06
CA LYS A 204 -12.23 8.07 14.56
C LYS A 204 -12.85 9.04 13.55
N LEU A 205 -12.79 8.65 12.28
CA LEU A 205 -13.03 9.55 11.16
C LEU A 205 -14.50 10.03 11.18
N PRO A 206 -14.75 11.35 11.27
CA PRO A 206 -16.11 11.87 11.22
C PRO A 206 -16.81 11.49 9.90
N HIS A 207 -18.10 11.17 9.96
CA HIS A 207 -18.93 10.80 8.80
C HIS A 207 -18.94 11.85 7.67
N SER A 208 -18.55 13.09 7.96
CA SER A 208 -18.41 14.15 6.95
C SER A 208 -17.24 13.95 5.99
N TYR A 209 -16.24 13.12 6.36
CA TYR A 209 -15.11 12.80 5.50
C TYR A 209 -15.43 11.56 4.66
N LEU A 210 -15.28 11.71 3.35
CA LEU A 210 -15.43 10.62 2.41
C LEU A 210 -14.08 9.91 2.22
N MET A 211 -14.12 8.59 2.12
CA MET A 211 -12.99 7.79 1.66
C MET A 211 -13.24 7.33 0.23
N GLU A 212 -12.25 7.51 -0.63
CA GLU A 212 -12.31 7.06 -2.02
C GLU A 212 -11.22 6.04 -2.29
N TYR A 213 -11.54 4.96 -3.01
CA TYR A 213 -10.54 3.97 -3.41
C TYR A 213 -10.18 4.13 -4.88
N LYS A 214 -8.89 4.00 -5.20
CA LYS A 214 -8.41 3.96 -6.58
C LYS A 214 -7.31 2.90 -6.77
N PRO A 215 -7.50 1.93 -7.66
CA PRO A 215 -6.43 1.03 -8.09
C PRO A 215 -5.28 1.80 -8.76
N HIS A 216 -4.05 1.35 -8.57
CA HIS A 216 -2.87 1.99 -9.17
C HIS A 216 -2.93 1.92 -10.71
N ASP A 217 -3.37 0.79 -11.27
CA ASP A 217 -3.62 0.62 -12.70
C ASP A 217 -4.56 1.65 -13.31
N ALA A 218 -5.65 1.94 -12.63
CA ALA A 218 -6.59 2.96 -13.08
C ALA A 218 -5.92 4.34 -13.12
N SER A 219 -5.04 4.63 -12.15
CA SER A 219 -4.30 5.90 -12.08
C SER A 219 -3.29 6.07 -13.21
N ARG A 220 -2.72 4.98 -13.75
CA ARG A 220 -1.82 5.03 -14.92
C ARG A 220 -2.57 5.30 -16.20
N ARG A 221 -3.68 4.57 -16.39
CA ARG A 221 -4.47 4.67 -17.62
C ARG A 221 -5.04 6.06 -17.83
N ASP A 222 -5.46 6.75 -16.76
CA ASP A 222 -6.04 8.09 -16.85
C ASP A 222 -5.09 9.23 -16.43
N ASN A 223 -3.81 8.91 -16.17
CA ASN A 223 -2.77 9.82 -15.72
C ASN A 223 -3.21 10.73 -14.54
N SER A 224 -4.01 10.18 -13.61
CA SER A 224 -4.57 10.91 -12.49
C SER A 224 -4.44 10.12 -11.19
N SER A 225 -3.75 10.65 -10.20
CA SER A 225 -3.60 9.95 -8.91
C SER A 225 -4.82 10.07 -7.99
N TYR A 226 -5.72 11.01 -8.24
CA TYR A 226 -6.75 11.43 -7.27
C TYR A 226 -8.13 11.72 -7.87
N ARG A 227 -8.33 11.60 -9.18
CA ARG A 227 -9.66 11.75 -9.83
C ARG A 227 -10.15 10.39 -10.32
N ASN A 228 -11.43 10.28 -10.68
CA ASN A 228 -12.04 9.07 -11.24
C ASN A 228 -11.87 7.84 -10.32
N THR A 229 -12.24 8.03 -9.05
CA THR A 229 -12.20 7.00 -8.01
C THR A 229 -13.36 6.01 -8.20
N TRP A 230 -13.12 4.74 -7.85
CA TRP A 230 -14.00 3.63 -8.21
C TRP A 230 -14.98 3.28 -7.10
N LEU A 231 -14.52 3.39 -5.85
CA LEU A 231 -15.34 3.13 -4.68
C LEU A 231 -15.41 4.39 -3.85
N ARG A 232 -16.59 4.65 -3.31
CA ARG A 232 -16.85 5.71 -2.34
C ARG A 232 -17.40 5.06 -1.08
N GLY A 233 -16.74 5.33 0.04
CA GLY A 233 -16.99 4.69 1.32
C GLY A 233 -17.08 5.69 2.44
#